data_AF-A0A420DXU9-F1
#
_entry.id   AF-A0A420DXU9-F1
#
_cell.length_a   1.000
_cell.length_b   1.000
_cell.length_c   1.000
_cell.angle_alpha   90.00
_cell.angle_beta   90.00
_cell.angle_gamma   90.00
#
_symmetry.space_group_name_H-M   'P 1'
#
loop_
_entity.id
_entity.type
_entity.pdbx_description
1 polymer ?
#
loop_
_entity_poly.entity_id
_entity_poly.type
_entity_poly.pdbx_seq_one_letter_code
_entity_poly.pdbx_strand_id
1 'polypeptide(L)'
;MDLDGNWEYGFGFYNRGNYPEYGAYAHHFPAVENQHVYFPLHPFQFGTVHIHPDNGKAIPMFSHDDLYSVLKIRDVYTANTFLNNNNLNGDALFVSVLVVIQNDIKHTYAIKIDDISKLRSLEALKANEEDWIDFGNEMSEAYAGDDGDGTNGSAYEYQVALLKFIEDNDLGVSLYEMNQTNPGPNVAETWDKLTLSNTTVIKTPCN
;
A
#
# COMPACT_ATOMS: atom_id res chain seq x y z
N MET A 1 4.50 9.58 13.32
CA MET A 1 3.07 9.28 13.20
C MET A 1 2.68 8.54 14.46
N ASP A 2 1.55 8.92 15.05
CA ASP A 2 1.00 8.27 16.24
C ASP A 2 0.24 7.02 15.78
N LEU A 3 0.76 5.83 16.12
CA LEU A 3 0.16 4.54 15.75
C LEU A 3 -0.90 4.07 16.77
N ASP A 4 -0.93 4.70 17.95
CA ASP A 4 -1.85 4.38 19.05
C ASP A 4 -3.17 5.19 18.96
N GLY A 5 -3.30 6.00 17.90
CA GLY A 5 -4.48 6.82 17.63
C GLY A 5 -5.61 6.04 16.94
N ASN A 6 -6.82 6.63 16.89
CA ASN A 6 -7.97 6.06 16.19
C ASN A 6 -8.09 6.54 14.72
N TRP A 7 -6.99 6.95 14.11
CA TRP A 7 -7.01 7.64 12.82
C TRP A 7 -5.91 7.10 11.92
N GLU A 8 -6.23 6.99 10.64
CA GLU A 8 -5.19 6.83 9.62
C GLU A 8 -4.51 8.18 9.38
N TYR A 9 -3.19 8.14 9.34
CA TYR A 9 -2.35 9.29 9.02
C TYR A 9 -1.42 8.92 7.89
N GLY A 10 -1.02 9.91 7.11
CA GLY A 10 -0.05 9.70 6.05
C GLY A 10 0.44 11.00 5.43
N PHE A 11 1.36 10.89 4.50
CA PHE A 11 1.82 11.99 3.66
C PHE A 11 2.30 11.48 2.31
N GLY A 12 2.24 12.34 1.30
CA GLY A 12 2.76 12.03 -0.04
C GLY A 12 4.26 12.29 -0.17
N PHE A 13 4.91 11.57 -1.08
CA PHE A 13 6.25 11.84 -1.59
C PHE A 13 6.15 12.63 -2.90
N TYR A 14 6.91 13.72 -3.02
CA TYR A 14 6.82 14.66 -4.14
C TYR A 14 8.17 14.88 -4.81
N ASN A 15 8.15 15.06 -6.13
CA ASN A 15 9.29 15.41 -6.95
C ASN A 15 9.15 16.85 -7.46
N ARG A 16 9.81 17.81 -6.80
CA ARG A 16 9.84 19.21 -7.24
C ARG A 16 11.18 19.58 -7.88
N GLY A 17 11.45 19.01 -9.05
CA GLY A 17 12.56 19.45 -9.90
C GLY A 17 13.94 19.10 -9.35
N ASN A 18 14.15 17.81 -9.04
CA ASN A 18 15.40 17.15 -8.60
C ASN A 18 15.62 16.98 -7.08
N TYR A 19 14.67 17.39 -6.24
CA TYR A 19 14.71 17.06 -4.81
C TYR A 19 13.43 16.35 -4.38
N PRO A 20 13.52 15.19 -3.70
CA PRO A 20 12.39 14.61 -3.03
C PRO A 20 11.98 15.55 -1.88
N GLU A 21 10.72 15.99 -1.90
CA GLU A 21 10.09 16.73 -0.80
C GLU A 21 8.96 15.87 -0.21
N TYR A 22 8.72 16.01 1.09
CA TYR A 22 7.46 15.61 1.70
C TYR A 22 6.42 16.66 1.34
N GLY A 23 5.24 16.27 0.86
CA GLY A 23 4.17 17.23 0.59
C GLY A 23 2.93 16.95 1.44
N ALA A 24 1.75 17.33 0.95
CA ALA A 24 0.55 17.41 1.76
C ALA A 24 0.25 16.08 2.49
N TYR A 25 -0.17 16.21 3.75
CA TYR A 25 -0.63 15.12 4.59
C TYR A 25 -1.89 14.48 3.97
N ALA A 26 -2.07 13.17 4.20
CA ALA A 26 -3.32 12.50 3.91
C ALA A 26 -4.48 13.23 4.62
N HIS A 27 -5.67 13.24 3.99
CA HIS A 27 -6.85 13.77 4.66
C HIS A 27 -7.16 12.93 5.90
N HIS A 28 -7.46 13.57 7.02
CA HIS A 28 -7.82 12.89 8.27
C HIS A 28 -9.21 12.25 8.14
N PHE A 29 -9.30 10.92 8.16
CA PHE A 29 -10.56 10.18 8.21
C PHE A 29 -10.65 9.34 9.50
N PRO A 30 -11.82 9.30 10.19
CA PRO A 30 -12.00 8.48 11.38
C PRO A 30 -12.01 6.99 11.05
N ALA A 31 -11.47 6.15 11.95
CA ALA A 31 -11.43 4.72 11.75
C ALA A 31 -12.80 4.03 11.89
N VAL A 32 -13.32 3.55 10.76
CA VAL A 32 -14.47 2.65 10.61
C VAL A 32 -14.12 1.55 9.61
N GLU A 33 -14.80 0.41 9.65
CA GLU A 33 -14.48 -0.88 8.99
C GLU A 33 -14.05 -0.82 7.50
N ASN A 34 -14.40 0.25 6.77
CA ASN A 34 -14.00 0.49 5.38
C ASN A 34 -13.01 1.67 5.29
N GLN A 35 -11.81 1.52 5.86
CA GLN A 35 -10.85 2.62 5.84
C GLN A 35 -10.18 2.79 4.47
N HIS A 36 -10.02 4.06 4.11
CA HIS A 36 -9.39 4.51 2.87
C HIS A 36 -8.53 5.73 3.21
N VAL A 37 -7.25 5.69 2.86
CA VAL A 37 -6.42 6.90 2.94
C VAL A 37 -6.59 7.70 1.65
N TYR A 38 -7.42 8.75 1.71
CA TYR A 38 -7.49 9.69 0.59
C TYR A 38 -6.26 10.61 0.60
N PHE A 39 -5.41 10.42 -0.39
CA PHE A 39 -4.33 11.35 -0.70
C PHE A 39 -4.81 12.37 -1.72
N PRO A 40 -4.78 13.68 -1.40
CA PRO A 40 -4.99 14.73 -2.39
C PRO A 40 -4.02 14.54 -3.54
N LEU A 41 -4.54 14.35 -4.74
CA LEU A 41 -3.71 14.07 -5.90
C LEU A 41 -2.97 15.33 -6.34
N HIS A 42 -1.65 15.22 -6.48
CA HIS A 42 -0.81 16.31 -6.96
C HIS A 42 0.07 15.85 -8.13
N PRO A 43 0.28 16.70 -9.17
CA PRO A 43 1.10 16.35 -10.34
C PRO A 43 2.52 15.88 -10.02
N PHE A 44 3.08 16.35 -8.91
CA PHE A 44 4.46 16.04 -8.50
C PHE A 44 4.55 14.84 -7.56
N GLN A 45 3.42 14.28 -7.14
CA GLN A 45 3.39 13.18 -6.18
C GLN A 45 3.73 11.88 -6.89
N PHE A 46 4.66 11.11 -6.31
CA PHE A 46 5.05 9.82 -6.85
C PHE A 46 4.86 8.66 -5.87
N GLY A 47 4.44 8.95 -4.64
CA GLY A 47 4.08 7.90 -3.72
C GLY A 47 3.51 8.44 -2.43
N THR A 48 3.30 7.53 -1.50
CA THR A 48 2.68 7.82 -0.21
C THR A 48 3.29 6.97 0.89
N VAL A 49 3.17 7.46 2.12
CA VAL A 49 3.23 6.63 3.31
C VAL A 49 1.99 6.88 4.15
N HIS A 50 1.42 5.83 4.71
CA HIS A 50 0.34 5.91 5.67
C HIS A 50 0.47 4.85 6.76
N ILE A 51 -0.40 4.96 7.77
CA ILE A 51 -0.56 4.01 8.84
C ILE A 51 -1.99 3.50 8.87
N HIS A 52 -2.20 2.24 9.24
CA HIS A 52 -3.48 1.77 9.76
C HIS A 52 -3.37 1.72 11.29
N PRO A 53 -4.35 2.28 12.03
CA PRO A 53 -4.29 2.35 13.49
C PRO A 53 -4.47 0.98 14.15
N ASP A 54 -3.75 0.73 15.24
CA ASP A 54 -3.92 -0.49 16.04
C ASP A 54 -5.09 -0.34 17.03
N ASN A 55 -6.31 -0.40 16.49
CA ASN A 55 -7.55 -0.16 17.24
C ASN A 55 -8.51 -1.35 17.24
N GLY A 56 -8.07 -2.52 16.76
CA GLY A 56 -8.89 -3.71 16.61
C GLY A 56 -10.04 -3.56 15.61
N LYS A 57 -9.94 -2.61 14.67
CA LYS A 57 -10.90 -2.39 13.59
C LYS A 57 -10.24 -2.27 12.22
N ALA A 58 -9.08 -1.62 12.17
CA ALA A 58 -8.34 -1.48 10.92
C ALA A 58 -7.65 -2.82 10.60
N ILE A 59 -7.84 -3.31 9.38
CA ILE A 59 -7.08 -4.46 8.89
C ILE A 59 -5.62 -3.98 8.75
N PRO A 60 -4.64 -4.64 9.38
CA PRO A 60 -3.25 -4.21 9.36
C PRO A 60 -2.52 -4.61 8.06
N MET A 61 -3.15 -4.38 6.90
CA MET A 61 -2.62 -4.64 5.56
C MET A 61 -3.31 -3.73 4.52
N PHE A 62 -2.69 -3.57 3.34
CA PHE A 62 -3.23 -2.70 2.27
C PHE A 62 -4.65 -3.08 1.85
N SER A 63 -5.47 -2.08 1.59
CA SER A 63 -6.81 -2.20 1.03
C SER A 63 -6.83 -2.05 -0.49
N HIS A 64 -7.98 -2.37 -1.09
CA HIS A 64 -8.25 -2.12 -2.50
C HIS A 64 -8.17 -0.62 -2.87
N ASP A 65 -8.57 0.29 -1.97
CA ASP A 65 -8.40 1.73 -2.20
C ASP A 65 -6.95 2.20 -2.09
N ASP A 66 -6.09 1.52 -1.33
CA ASP A 66 -4.64 1.82 -1.32
C ASP A 66 -4.00 1.45 -2.66
N LEU A 67 -4.37 0.29 -3.22
CA LEU A 67 -3.96 -0.14 -4.56
C LEU A 67 -4.42 0.87 -5.63
N TYR A 68 -5.68 1.31 -5.55
CA TYR A 68 -6.22 2.30 -6.48
C TYR A 68 -5.56 3.67 -6.32
N SER A 69 -5.22 4.07 -5.10
CA SER A 69 -4.56 5.34 -4.83
C SER A 69 -3.19 5.43 -5.53
N VAL A 70 -2.42 4.33 -5.54
CA VAL A 70 -1.15 4.26 -6.28
C VAL A 70 -1.37 4.48 -7.78
N LEU A 71 -2.41 3.86 -8.35
CA LEU A 71 -2.79 4.06 -9.76
C LEU A 71 -3.16 5.52 -10.05
N LYS A 72 -3.98 6.15 -9.19
CA LYS A 72 -4.37 7.56 -9.36
C LYS A 72 -3.20 8.52 -9.30
N ILE A 73 -2.29 8.31 -8.35
CA ILE A 73 -1.06 9.10 -8.23
C ILE A 73 -0.24 8.99 -9.50
N ARG A 74 -0.05 7.75 -9.99
CA ARG A 74 0.66 7.48 -11.25
C ARG A 74 0.05 8.21 -12.43
N ASP A 75 -1.27 8.18 -12.59
CA ASP A 75 -1.93 8.81 -13.73
C ASP A 75 -1.81 10.32 -13.69
N VAL A 76 -1.97 10.93 -12.51
CA VAL A 76 -1.80 12.38 -12.34
C VAL A 76 -0.35 12.81 -12.60
N TYR A 77 0.63 12.04 -12.14
CA TYR A 77 2.05 12.31 -12.39
C TYR A 77 2.41 12.18 -13.87
N THR A 78 2.00 11.09 -14.52
CA THR A 78 2.34 10.80 -15.92
C THR A 78 1.56 11.64 -16.93
N ALA A 79 0.44 12.24 -16.54
CA ALA A 79 -0.26 13.26 -17.33
C ALA A 79 0.57 14.55 -17.51
N ASN A 80 1.51 14.83 -16.60
CA ASN A 80 2.46 15.92 -16.77
C ASN A 80 3.61 15.49 -17.71
N THR A 81 3.64 16.03 -18.93
CA THR A 81 4.63 15.66 -19.96
C THR A 81 6.08 15.85 -19.49
N PHE A 82 6.38 16.91 -18.74
CA PHE A 82 7.74 17.15 -18.26
C PHE A 82 8.15 16.07 -17.26
N LEU A 83 7.32 15.79 -16.25
CA LEU A 83 7.62 14.78 -15.25
C LEU A 83 7.71 13.37 -15.84
N ASN A 84 6.79 13.04 -16.75
CA ASN A 84 6.78 11.74 -17.43
C ASN A 84 8.04 11.53 -18.28
N ASN A 85 8.44 12.53 -19.07
CA ASN A 85 9.65 12.43 -19.91
C ASN A 85 10.94 12.32 -19.09
N ASN A 86 10.93 12.75 -17.83
CA ASN A 86 12.08 12.67 -16.93
C ASN A 86 11.98 11.50 -15.93
N ASN A 87 10.97 10.63 -16.05
CA ASN A 87 10.81 9.47 -15.18
C ASN A 87 11.60 8.25 -15.71
N LEU A 88 12.89 8.19 -15.39
CA LEU A 88 13.77 7.08 -15.80
C LEU A 88 13.36 5.73 -15.19
N ASN A 89 12.62 5.74 -14.08
CA ASN A 89 12.19 4.52 -13.39
C ASN A 89 10.84 3.99 -13.91
N GLY A 90 10.17 4.70 -14.83
CA GLY A 90 8.86 4.32 -15.34
C GLY A 90 7.82 4.12 -14.23
N ASP A 91 6.95 3.13 -14.39
CA ASP A 91 5.90 2.86 -13.39
C ASP A 91 6.45 2.33 -12.05
N ALA A 92 7.68 1.79 -12.03
CA ALA A 92 8.35 1.34 -10.80
C ALA A 92 8.74 2.49 -9.85
N LEU A 93 8.58 3.75 -10.27
CA LEU A 93 8.68 4.92 -9.40
C LEU A 93 7.54 4.97 -8.36
N PHE A 94 6.35 4.47 -8.70
CA PHE A 94 5.15 4.68 -7.91
C PHE A 94 5.04 3.66 -6.78
N VAL A 95 4.84 4.16 -5.56
CA VAL A 95 4.85 3.35 -4.34
C VAL A 95 3.84 3.86 -3.32
N SER A 96 3.17 2.94 -2.63
CA SER A 96 2.48 3.25 -1.37
C SER A 96 3.14 2.44 -0.27
N VAL A 97 3.53 3.11 0.81
CA VAL A 97 4.14 2.54 2.00
C VAL A 97 3.07 2.51 3.10
N LEU A 98 2.94 1.38 3.76
CA LEU A 98 2.05 1.19 4.89
C LEU A 98 2.89 0.83 6.12
N VAL A 99 2.60 1.48 7.25
CA VAL A 99 3.23 1.19 8.53
C VAL A 99 2.16 0.80 9.53
N VAL A 100 2.27 -0.39 10.11
CA VAL A 100 1.25 -0.95 11.02
C VAL A 100 1.88 -1.50 12.28
N ILE A 101 1.08 -1.66 13.33
CA ILE A 101 1.43 -2.47 14.51
C ILE A 101 0.55 -3.71 14.47
N GLN A 102 1.16 -4.86 14.65
CA GLN A 102 0.48 -6.16 14.77
C GLN A 102 1.09 -6.89 15.95
N ASN A 103 0.29 -7.20 16.98
CA ASN A 103 0.76 -7.89 18.19
C ASN A 103 2.01 -7.20 18.82
N ASP A 104 1.93 -5.88 19.02
CA ASP A 104 3.02 -5.03 19.55
C ASP A 104 4.30 -4.95 18.67
N ILE A 105 4.27 -5.51 17.45
CA ILE A 105 5.40 -5.47 16.51
C ILE A 105 5.06 -4.49 15.39
N LYS A 106 5.97 -3.54 15.16
CA LYS A 106 5.86 -2.61 14.04
C LYS A 106 6.31 -3.29 12.75
N HIS A 107 5.42 -3.32 11.77
CA HIS A 107 5.73 -3.75 10.40
C HIS A 107 5.69 -2.57 9.45
N THR A 108 6.42 -2.67 8.34
CA THR A 108 6.42 -1.66 7.28
C THR A 108 6.44 -2.36 5.94
N TYR A 109 5.39 -2.12 5.17
CA TYR A 109 5.15 -2.73 3.87
C TYR A 109 5.16 -1.68 2.76
N ALA A 110 5.42 -2.12 1.53
CA ALA A 110 5.25 -1.28 0.36
C ALA A 110 4.62 -2.06 -0.79
N ILE A 111 3.74 -1.40 -1.53
CA ILE A 111 3.25 -1.86 -2.83
C ILE A 111 3.87 -1.04 -3.95
N LYS A 112 4.30 -1.71 -5.02
CA LYS A 112 4.81 -1.08 -6.25
C LYS A 112 4.14 -1.64 -7.49
N ILE A 113 4.05 -0.81 -8.53
CA ILE A 113 3.54 -1.22 -9.84
C ILE A 113 4.64 -1.97 -10.61
N ASP A 114 4.36 -3.23 -10.97
CA ASP A 114 5.19 -4.02 -11.89
C ASP A 114 4.65 -3.96 -13.33
N ASP A 115 3.32 -3.97 -13.49
CA ASP A 115 2.63 -3.99 -14.78
C ASP A 115 1.39 -3.08 -14.72
N ILE A 116 1.51 -1.90 -15.32
CA ILE A 116 0.43 -0.92 -15.37
C ILE A 116 -0.79 -1.40 -16.17
N SER A 117 -0.60 -2.27 -17.16
CA SER A 117 -1.70 -2.75 -18.00
C SER A 117 -2.67 -3.61 -17.19
N LYS A 118 -2.13 -4.36 -16.23
CA LYS A 118 -2.84 -5.17 -15.27
C LYS A 118 -3.51 -4.33 -14.19
N LEU A 119 -2.77 -3.42 -13.56
CA LEU A 119 -3.32 -2.58 -12.48
C LEU A 119 -4.48 -1.69 -12.93
N ARG A 120 -4.54 -1.34 -14.23
CA ARG A 120 -5.67 -0.61 -14.81
C ARG A 120 -7.01 -1.36 -14.79
N SER A 121 -7.02 -2.66 -14.51
CA SER A 121 -8.27 -3.40 -14.25
C SER A 121 -9.11 -2.76 -13.14
N LEU A 122 -8.46 -2.12 -12.16
CA LEU A 122 -9.12 -1.39 -11.08
C LEU A 122 -9.97 -0.20 -11.58
N GLU A 123 -9.66 0.39 -12.74
CA GLU A 123 -10.48 1.48 -13.29
C GLU A 123 -11.86 1.00 -13.71
N ALA A 124 -11.95 -0.22 -14.26
CA ALA A 124 -13.21 -0.83 -14.66
C ALA A 124 -14.05 -1.19 -13.42
N LEU A 125 -13.42 -1.77 -12.40
CA LEU A 125 -14.08 -2.05 -11.12
C LEU A 125 -14.57 -0.76 -10.46
N LYS A 126 -13.73 0.28 -10.36
CA LYS A 126 -14.13 1.55 -9.72
C LYS A 126 -15.22 2.31 -10.48
N ALA A 127 -15.38 2.06 -11.79
CA ALA A 127 -16.44 2.68 -12.58
C ALA A 127 -17.84 2.14 -12.23
N ASN A 128 -17.93 0.97 -11.59
CA ASN A 128 -19.16 0.39 -11.06
C ASN A 128 -19.07 0.29 -9.53
N GLU A 129 -19.95 1.00 -8.82
CA GLU A 129 -19.93 1.03 -7.35
C GLU A 129 -20.14 -0.35 -6.72
N GLU A 130 -20.98 -1.20 -7.31
CA GLU A 130 -21.24 -2.56 -6.84
C GLU A 130 -19.99 -3.44 -7.00
N ASP A 131 -19.38 -3.45 -8.19
CA ASP A 131 -18.15 -4.21 -8.45
C ASP A 131 -16.99 -3.75 -7.55
N TRP A 132 -16.91 -2.45 -7.25
CA TRP A 132 -15.91 -1.92 -6.33
C TRP A 132 -16.11 -2.40 -4.89
N ILE A 133 -17.36 -2.38 -4.41
CA ILE A 133 -17.70 -2.87 -3.07
C ILE A 133 -17.42 -4.37 -2.97
N ASP A 134 -17.84 -5.15 -3.97
CA ASP A 134 -17.63 -6.60 -3.98
C ASP A 134 -16.14 -6.95 -3.98
N PHE A 135 -15.34 -6.27 -4.80
CA PHE A 135 -13.88 -6.45 -4.80
C PHE A 135 -13.23 -6.11 -3.44
N GLY A 136 -13.71 -5.06 -2.78
CA GLY A 136 -13.28 -4.71 -1.43
C GLY A 136 -13.67 -5.75 -0.38
N ASN A 137 -14.88 -6.29 -0.48
CA ASN A 137 -15.38 -7.35 0.40
C ASN A 137 -14.59 -8.64 0.21
N GLU A 138 -14.32 -9.07 -1.03
CA GLU A 138 -13.50 -10.25 -1.32
C GLU A 138 -12.10 -10.14 -0.70
N MET A 139 -11.50 -8.95 -0.77
CA MET A 139 -10.19 -8.69 -0.15
C MET A 139 -10.28 -8.73 1.38
N SER A 140 -11.33 -8.15 1.97
CA SER A 140 -11.59 -8.18 3.41
C SER A 140 -11.83 -9.60 3.92
N GLU A 141 -12.61 -10.40 3.19
CA GLU A 141 -12.86 -11.81 3.49
C GLU A 141 -11.56 -12.64 3.41
N ALA A 142 -10.69 -12.35 2.44
CA ALA A 142 -9.38 -12.99 2.35
C ALA A 142 -8.51 -12.71 3.59
N TYR A 143 -8.67 -11.53 4.22
CA TYR A 143 -8.00 -11.18 5.48
C TYR A 143 -8.68 -11.75 6.72
N ALA A 144 -10.01 -11.86 6.72
CA ALA A 144 -10.79 -12.45 7.80
C ALA A 144 -10.44 -13.91 8.07
N GLY A 145 -10.09 -14.66 7.02
CA GLY A 145 -9.81 -16.09 7.14
C GLY A 145 -10.98 -16.82 7.84
N ASP A 146 -10.65 -17.79 8.70
CA ASP A 146 -11.64 -18.55 9.46
C ASP A 146 -12.13 -17.81 10.74
N ASP A 147 -11.46 -16.73 11.16
CA ASP A 147 -11.70 -16.05 12.45
C ASP A 147 -12.71 -14.88 12.35
N GLY A 148 -13.06 -14.46 11.14
CA GLY A 148 -14.28 -13.69 10.84
C GLY A 148 -14.23 -12.18 11.03
N ASP A 149 -13.23 -11.61 11.74
CA ASP A 149 -13.10 -10.15 11.91
C ASP A 149 -11.97 -9.48 11.10
N GLY A 150 -11.01 -10.26 10.57
CA GLY A 150 -9.91 -9.77 9.72
C GLY A 150 -8.93 -8.82 10.40
N THR A 151 -9.00 -8.67 11.72
CA THR A 151 -8.14 -7.76 12.50
C THR A 151 -7.13 -8.49 13.39
N ASN A 152 -7.40 -9.76 13.72
CA ASN A 152 -6.60 -10.55 14.67
C ASN A 152 -5.58 -11.53 14.05
N GLY A 153 -5.34 -11.46 12.73
CA GLY A 153 -4.34 -12.30 12.06
C GLY A 153 -2.89 -11.98 12.40
N SER A 154 -1.98 -12.90 12.10
CA SER A 154 -0.54 -12.68 12.11
C SER A 154 -0.07 -11.94 10.84
N ALA A 155 1.06 -11.23 10.93
CA ALA A 155 1.69 -10.60 9.77
C ALA A 155 1.88 -11.57 8.59
N TYR A 156 2.22 -12.83 8.88
CA TYR A 156 2.39 -13.86 7.86
C TYR A 156 1.07 -14.21 7.16
N GLU A 157 -0.03 -14.33 7.89
CA GLU A 157 -1.35 -14.62 7.32
C GLU A 157 -1.82 -13.50 6.39
N TYR A 158 -1.67 -12.23 6.81
CA TYR A 158 -2.01 -11.10 5.94
C TYR A 158 -1.12 -11.02 4.70
N GLN A 159 0.17 -11.33 4.82
CA GLN A 159 1.07 -11.42 3.67
C GLN A 159 0.61 -12.49 2.69
N VAL A 160 0.27 -13.69 3.17
CA VAL A 160 -0.25 -14.77 2.33
C VAL A 160 -1.56 -14.35 1.65
N ALA A 161 -2.49 -13.78 2.41
CA ALA A 161 -3.79 -13.33 1.90
C ALA A 161 -3.64 -12.28 0.79
N LEU A 162 -2.86 -11.22 1.03
CA LEU A 162 -2.63 -10.17 0.03
C LEU A 162 -1.91 -10.71 -1.20
N LEU A 163 -0.86 -11.52 -1.03
CA LEU A 163 -0.11 -12.09 -2.15
C LEU A 163 -0.98 -12.99 -3.03
N LYS A 164 -1.83 -13.84 -2.43
CA LYS A 164 -2.82 -14.63 -3.16
C LYS A 164 -3.80 -13.74 -3.89
N PHE A 165 -4.37 -12.75 -3.21
CA PHE A 165 -5.34 -11.84 -3.81
C PHE A 165 -4.77 -11.09 -5.02
N ILE A 166 -3.50 -10.64 -4.94
CA ILE A 166 -2.79 -10.02 -6.06
C ILE A 166 -2.59 -11.00 -7.23
N GLU A 167 -2.23 -12.26 -6.95
CA GLU A 167 -2.00 -13.30 -7.96
C GLU A 167 -3.31 -13.73 -8.65
N ASP A 168 -4.35 -14.01 -7.86
CA ASP A 168 -5.65 -14.48 -8.34
C ASP A 168 -6.37 -13.43 -9.21
N ASN A 169 -6.20 -12.14 -8.88
CA ASN A 169 -6.77 -11.03 -9.64
C ASN A 169 -5.80 -10.44 -10.69
N ASP A 170 -4.60 -11.01 -10.81
CA ASP A 170 -3.53 -10.57 -11.71
C ASP A 170 -3.30 -9.04 -11.71
N LEU A 171 -3.15 -8.43 -10.52
CA LEU A 171 -3.18 -6.97 -10.35
C LEU A 171 -1.92 -6.23 -10.82
N GLY A 172 -0.84 -6.94 -11.17
CA GLY A 172 0.39 -6.33 -11.68
C GLY A 172 1.13 -5.45 -10.66
N VAL A 173 1.01 -5.78 -9.38
CA VAL A 173 1.74 -5.12 -8.29
C VAL A 173 2.56 -6.12 -7.49
N SER A 174 3.60 -5.63 -6.81
CA SER A 174 4.39 -6.42 -5.88
C SER A 174 4.33 -5.87 -4.46
N LEU A 175 4.35 -6.78 -3.50
CA LEU A 175 4.46 -6.50 -2.08
C LEU A 175 5.91 -6.60 -1.62
N TYR A 176 6.32 -5.66 -0.77
CA TYR A 176 7.63 -5.61 -0.15
C TYR A 176 7.49 -5.42 1.36
N GLU A 177 8.44 -5.95 2.13
CA GLU A 177 8.54 -5.74 3.57
C GLU A 177 9.91 -5.13 3.90
N MET A 178 9.90 -4.11 4.76
CA MET A 178 11.11 -3.50 5.29
C MET A 178 11.55 -4.23 6.55
N ASN A 179 12.81 -4.63 6.59
CA ASN A 179 13.49 -5.03 7.81
C ASN A 179 14.33 -3.86 8.32
N GLN A 180 14.02 -3.40 9.52
CA GLN A 180 14.85 -2.43 10.22
C GLN A 180 15.86 -3.17 11.11
N THR A 181 17.14 -2.96 10.86
CA THR A 181 18.21 -3.41 11.75
C THR A 181 18.76 -2.23 12.54
N ASN A 182 18.88 -2.44 13.85
CA ASN A 182 19.32 -1.48 14.88
C ASN A 182 18.31 -0.37 15.26
N PRO A 183 18.09 -0.13 16.56
CA PRO A 183 17.45 1.08 17.05
C PRO A 183 18.47 2.24 17.15
N GLY A 184 18.05 3.47 16.85
CA GLY A 184 18.86 4.69 17.05
C GLY A 184 19.24 5.44 15.77
N PRO A 185 20.21 6.37 15.79
CA PRO A 185 20.52 7.26 14.66
C PRO A 185 21.16 6.57 13.45
N ASN A 186 21.58 5.31 13.60
CA ASN A 186 22.18 4.49 12.55
C ASN A 186 21.19 3.39 12.13
N VAL A 187 19.96 3.79 11.82
CA VAL A 187 18.96 2.87 11.28
C VAL A 187 19.48 2.31 9.95
N ALA A 188 19.56 0.98 9.85
CA ALA A 188 19.84 0.31 8.59
C ALA A 188 18.55 -0.38 8.14
N GLU A 189 18.05 0.01 6.98
CA GLU A 189 16.81 -0.48 6.40
C GLU A 189 17.14 -1.32 5.17
N THR A 190 16.65 -2.55 5.14
CA THR A 190 16.72 -3.41 3.96
C THR A 190 15.31 -3.83 3.57
N TRP A 191 15.06 -3.96 2.28
CA TRP A 191 13.75 -4.34 1.77
C TRP A 191 13.82 -5.73 1.16
N ASP A 192 12.83 -6.56 1.43
CA ASP A 192 12.62 -7.84 0.75
C ASP A 192 11.39 -7.74 -0.14
N LYS A 193 11.49 -8.20 -1.38
CA LYS A 193 10.31 -8.50 -2.20
C LYS A 193 9.68 -9.78 -1.67
N LEU A 194 8.37 -9.74 -1.42
CA LEU A 194 7.59 -10.89 -0.98
C LEU A 194 6.92 -11.53 -2.20
N THR A 195 7.03 -12.85 -2.32
CA THR A 195 6.30 -13.65 -3.32
C THR A 195 5.72 -14.89 -2.68
N LEU A 196 4.74 -15.52 -3.34
CA LEU A 196 4.15 -16.77 -2.87
C LEU A 196 4.72 -17.96 -3.63
N SER A 197 5.02 -19.04 -2.92
CA SER A 197 5.35 -20.34 -3.50
C SER A 197 4.66 -21.44 -2.70
N ASN A 198 3.63 -22.08 -3.29
CA ASN A 198 2.81 -23.11 -2.62
C ASN A 198 2.40 -22.68 -1.20
N THR A 199 1.75 -21.51 -1.09
CA THR A 199 1.32 -20.86 0.17
C THR A 199 2.42 -20.45 1.14
N THR A 200 3.69 -20.56 0.74
CA THR A 200 4.83 -20.12 1.54
C THR A 200 5.28 -18.74 1.07
N VAL A 201 5.38 -17.78 1.98
CA VAL A 201 5.96 -16.46 1.66
C VAL A 201 7.46 -16.61 1.48
N ILE A 202 7.96 -16.27 0.30
CA ILE A 202 9.37 -16.24 -0.04
C ILE A 202 9.84 -14.79 -0.01
N LYS A 203 10.92 -14.52 0.73
CA LYS A 203 11.55 -13.21 0.83
C LYS A 203 12.78 -13.16 -0.06
N THR A 204 12.84 -12.21 -0.98
CA THR A 204 13.99 -11.98 -1.85
C THR A 204 14.57 -10.59 -1.58
N PRO A 205 15.81 -10.48 -1.09
CA PRO A 205 16.43 -9.19 -0.83
C PRO A 205 16.45 -8.28 -2.05
N CYS A 206 16.12 -7.00 -1.84
CA CYS A 206 16.34 -5.95 -2.82
C CYS A 206 17.82 -5.54 -2.79
N ASN A 207 18.46 -5.56 -3.96
CA ASN A 207 19.87 -5.16 -4.13
C ASN A 207 20.02 -3.64 -4.22
#